data_AF-A0AAE4TF38-F1
#
_entry.id   AF-A0AAE4TF38-F1
#
_cell.length_a   1.000
_cell.length_b   1.000
_cell.length_c   1.000
_cell.angle_alpha   90.00
_cell.angle_beta   90.00
_cell.angle_gamma   90.00
#
_symmetry.space_group_name_H-M   'P 1'
#
loop_
_entity.id
_entity.type
_entity.pdbx_description
1 polymer ?
#
loop_
_entity_poly.entity_id
_entity_poly.type
_entity_poly.pdbx_seq_one_letter_code
_entity_poly.pdbx_strand_id
1 'polypeptide(L)'
;MLRRIHIKYFYLFGALLFGYLAVTGHSPILTFIWAWTSLSLALVGSAYWFNLASIFRKRQDGSIPWYIRWGFIPFLLGCRLYNLWARRRDSVPSMQAIDKYLCLGSRLSAADLPKLNRYGINAILDVTAEFDGLDVSLYEEHIDYLNIPILDHSVPTSAQLNQAINWLHRQVRAQKRVLIHCALGRGRSVMVLAAYLVCRRPELSFAEVLLQIKSIRKTAGLNRWQLKALEQMYTQGEIKLHKRAWIIANPVSGAGKWQSHGEQICTELKRYFEVQLALTTPEISAQTQAKKARLQGADIIIACGGDGTVTEVAAEIIDTDITLGIIPLGTTNALSHALFGLSSKLNAVSQALDNIIQGQTQTIDTARCNERLVLLLVGIGFEQQMIESASRERKNALGQLAYLDGLWRAVNTDTSLELQLTLDDQAPMTVKTHSLVVANAAPFTSLLAQGKGEPNMTDGLLDITWLDSNNEPNEQLISLAELAFTGWIKEAANSDSAPSANTGSTGKVKHAHAKRVKISSQPACKYVIDGEICEPEELNIDILPASFKVFVPYQAQNAEQQSEPKIS
;
A
#
# COMPACT_ATOMS: atom_id res chain seq x y z
N MET A 1 -22.58 10.63 14.61
CA MET A 1 -23.05 9.34 14.07
C MET A 1 -24.18 9.53 13.07
N LEU A 2 -25.30 10.16 13.45
CA LEU A 2 -26.45 10.42 12.57
C LEU A 2 -26.05 11.10 11.23
N ARG A 3 -25.26 12.19 11.22
CA ARG A 3 -24.91 12.89 9.97
C ARG A 3 -24.14 12.06 8.92
N ARG A 4 -23.23 11.15 9.30
CA ARG A 4 -22.47 10.31 8.35
C ARG A 4 -23.37 9.25 7.69
N ILE A 5 -24.28 8.68 8.48
CA ILE A 5 -25.29 7.72 8.01
C ILE A 5 -26.21 8.39 6.98
N HIS A 6 -26.63 9.63 7.23
CA HIS A 6 -27.57 10.32 6.35
C HIS A 6 -26.94 10.75 5.01
N ILE A 7 -25.65 11.09 4.97
CA ILE A 7 -25.01 11.57 3.73
C ILE A 7 -24.98 10.49 2.64
N LYS A 8 -24.60 9.27 2.98
CA LYS A 8 -24.58 8.15 2.00
C LYS A 8 -25.98 7.83 1.47
N TYR A 9 -26.99 7.79 2.34
CA TYR A 9 -28.38 7.56 1.93
C TYR A 9 -28.96 8.74 1.15
N PHE A 10 -28.56 9.97 1.45
CA PHE A 10 -28.97 11.15 0.72
C PHE A 10 -28.46 11.13 -0.72
N TYR A 11 -27.20 10.75 -0.94
CA TYR A 11 -26.65 10.60 -2.29
C TYR A 11 -27.28 9.42 -3.05
N LEU A 12 -27.48 8.27 -2.39
CA LEU A 12 -28.17 7.12 -3.01
C LEU A 12 -29.63 7.43 -3.35
N PHE A 13 -30.37 8.10 -2.45
CA PHE A 13 -31.73 8.53 -2.70
C PHE A 13 -31.78 9.54 -3.86
N GLY A 14 -30.88 10.52 -3.87
CA GLY A 14 -30.73 11.45 -4.99
C GLY A 14 -30.44 10.72 -6.31
N ALA A 15 -29.55 9.74 -6.29
CA ALA A 15 -29.24 8.93 -7.46
C ALA A 15 -30.47 8.18 -7.99
N LEU A 16 -31.24 7.53 -7.10
CA LEU A 16 -32.47 6.84 -7.45
C LEU A 16 -33.54 7.80 -7.99
N LEU A 17 -33.72 8.97 -7.36
CA LEU A 17 -34.67 9.99 -7.78
C LEU A 17 -34.35 10.51 -9.18
N PHE A 18 -33.09 10.91 -9.44
CA PHE A 18 -32.68 11.37 -10.76
C PHE A 18 -32.65 10.23 -11.79
N GLY A 19 -32.41 8.99 -11.37
CA GLY A 19 -32.53 7.81 -12.23
C GLY A 19 -33.98 7.60 -12.69
N TYR A 20 -34.94 7.72 -11.77
CA TYR A 20 -36.37 7.68 -12.10
C TYR A 20 -36.81 8.82 -13.03
N LEU A 21 -36.34 10.04 -12.78
CA LEU A 21 -36.60 11.19 -13.65
C LEU A 21 -35.99 11.03 -15.05
N ALA A 22 -34.86 10.33 -15.17
CA ALA A 22 -34.26 10.02 -16.46
C ALA A 22 -35.11 9.01 -17.25
N VAL A 23 -35.60 7.95 -16.59
CA VAL A 23 -36.43 6.90 -17.21
C VAL A 23 -37.80 7.43 -17.63
N THR A 24 -38.39 8.34 -16.84
CA THR A 24 -39.72 8.93 -17.09
C THR A 24 -39.68 10.22 -17.94
N GLY A 25 -38.49 10.73 -18.23
CA GLY A 25 -38.28 11.97 -18.96
C GLY A 25 -38.63 11.83 -20.44
N HIS A 26 -39.44 12.76 -20.95
CA HIS A 26 -39.86 12.76 -22.36
C HIS A 26 -38.92 13.58 -23.28
N SER A 27 -38.01 14.37 -22.69
CA SER A 27 -37.05 15.20 -23.44
C SER A 27 -35.65 14.58 -23.39
N PRO A 28 -34.99 14.32 -24.54
CA PRO A 28 -33.69 13.66 -24.57
C PRO A 28 -32.59 14.44 -23.84
N ILE A 29 -32.67 15.78 -23.86
CA ILE A 29 -31.71 16.65 -23.16
C ILE A 29 -31.86 16.52 -21.65
N LEU A 30 -33.09 16.57 -21.14
CA LEU A 30 -33.35 16.44 -19.70
C LEU A 30 -33.03 15.03 -19.22
N THR A 31 -33.37 14.00 -20.00
CA THR A 31 -33.01 12.61 -19.71
C THR A 31 -31.50 12.44 -19.57
N PHE A 32 -30.71 13.05 -20.47
CA PHE A 32 -29.26 13.03 -20.36
C PHE A 32 -28.75 13.72 -19.08
N ILE A 33 -29.26 14.92 -18.74
CA ILE A 33 -28.85 15.64 -17.53
C ILE A 33 -29.21 14.86 -16.26
N TRP A 34 -30.39 14.23 -16.22
CA TRP A 34 -30.84 13.41 -15.09
C TRP A 34 -30.04 12.12 -14.95
N ALA A 35 -29.78 11.41 -16.06
CA ALA A 35 -28.93 10.23 -16.05
C ALA A 35 -27.50 10.56 -15.60
N TRP A 36 -26.92 11.65 -16.10
CA TRP A 36 -25.61 12.12 -15.70
C TRP A 36 -25.54 12.50 -14.21
N THR A 37 -26.57 13.20 -13.71
CA THR A 37 -26.69 13.54 -12.28
C THR A 37 -26.86 12.29 -11.41
N SER A 38 -27.69 11.34 -11.85
CA SER A 38 -27.89 10.05 -11.17
C SER A 38 -26.58 9.29 -11.03
N LEU A 39 -25.84 9.12 -12.13
CA LEU A 39 -24.53 8.47 -12.15
C LEU A 39 -23.52 9.18 -11.24
N SER A 40 -23.46 10.51 -11.31
CA SER A 40 -22.57 11.32 -10.47
C SER A 40 -22.83 11.11 -8.98
N LEU A 41 -24.10 11.15 -8.56
CA LEU A 41 -24.49 10.93 -7.16
C LEU A 41 -24.31 9.47 -6.73
N ALA A 42 -24.50 8.50 -7.62
CA ALA A 42 -24.24 7.09 -7.33
C ALA A 42 -22.76 6.81 -7.09
N LEU A 43 -21.87 7.39 -7.90
CA LEU A 43 -20.42 7.29 -7.72
C LEU A 43 -19.99 7.92 -6.39
N VAL A 44 -20.51 9.10 -6.05
CA VAL A 44 -20.24 9.75 -4.75
C VAL A 44 -20.81 8.92 -3.60
N GLY A 45 -22.05 8.47 -3.70
CA GLY A 45 -22.69 7.63 -2.69
C GLY A 45 -21.88 6.36 -2.40
N SER A 46 -21.39 5.71 -3.46
CA SER A 46 -20.49 4.56 -3.38
C SER A 46 -19.16 4.93 -2.73
N ALA A 47 -18.57 6.08 -3.10
CA ALA A 47 -17.33 6.55 -2.49
C ALA A 47 -17.45 6.80 -0.98
N TYR A 48 -18.58 7.37 -0.52
CA TYR A 48 -18.87 7.50 0.91
C TYR A 48 -19.17 6.15 1.58
N TRP A 49 -19.75 5.20 0.85
CA TRP A 49 -20.04 3.85 1.34
C TRP A 49 -18.75 3.08 1.62
N PHE A 50 -17.81 3.13 0.68
CA PHE A 50 -16.53 2.41 0.73
C PHE A 50 -15.37 3.26 1.27
N ASN A 51 -15.62 4.49 1.73
CA ASN A 51 -14.59 5.45 2.18
C ASN A 51 -13.46 5.67 1.15
N LEU A 52 -13.80 5.66 -0.14
CA LEU A 52 -12.87 5.76 -1.27
C LEU A 52 -12.57 7.23 -1.63
N ALA A 53 -11.70 7.88 -0.85
CA ALA A 53 -11.23 9.22 -1.19
C ALA A 53 -10.47 9.27 -2.53
N SER A 54 -9.88 8.13 -2.95
CA SER A 54 -9.13 7.97 -4.19
C SER A 54 -9.97 8.06 -5.47
N ILE A 55 -11.32 7.92 -5.39
CA ILE A 55 -12.19 8.02 -6.58
C ILE A 55 -12.08 9.37 -7.29
N PHE A 56 -11.81 10.43 -6.52
CA PHE A 56 -11.62 11.77 -7.06
C PHE A 56 -10.28 11.91 -7.79
N ARG A 57 -9.36 10.93 -7.66
CA ARG A 57 -8.00 10.91 -8.21
C ARG A 57 -7.30 12.26 -8.13
N LYS A 58 -7.53 12.96 -7.02
CA LYS A 58 -6.96 14.28 -6.78
C LYS A 58 -5.44 14.12 -6.66
N ARG A 59 -4.71 14.81 -7.54
CA ARG A 59 -3.26 14.80 -7.56
C ARG A 59 -2.71 15.60 -6.39
N GLN A 60 -1.42 15.42 -6.10
CA GLN A 60 -0.74 16.09 -5.00
C GLN A 60 -0.73 17.63 -5.16
N ASP A 61 -0.79 18.13 -6.40
CA ASP A 61 -0.94 19.56 -6.74
C ASP A 61 -2.38 20.09 -6.56
N GLY A 62 -3.31 19.22 -6.15
CA GLY A 62 -4.72 19.55 -5.93
C GLY A 62 -5.58 19.47 -7.19
N SER A 63 -5.03 19.15 -8.36
CA SER A 63 -5.81 19.02 -9.59
C SER A 63 -6.56 17.69 -9.68
N ILE A 64 -7.81 17.72 -10.16
CA ILE A 64 -8.56 16.53 -10.53
C ILE A 64 -8.50 16.36 -12.06
N PRO A 65 -8.17 15.17 -12.60
CA PRO A 65 -8.16 14.94 -14.04
C PRO A 65 -9.49 15.33 -14.70
N TRP A 66 -9.43 15.99 -15.85
CA TRP A 66 -10.60 16.62 -16.48
C TRP A 66 -11.78 15.65 -16.71
N TYR A 67 -11.49 14.39 -17.04
CA TYR A 67 -12.49 13.34 -17.28
C TYR A 67 -13.19 12.91 -15.98
N ILE A 68 -12.43 12.81 -14.87
CA ILE A 68 -13.00 12.58 -13.53
C ILE A 68 -13.85 13.78 -13.13
N ARG A 69 -13.32 14.99 -13.32
CA ARG A 69 -14.02 16.23 -13.03
C ARG A 69 -15.35 16.32 -13.78
N TRP A 70 -15.39 15.93 -15.06
CA TRP A 70 -16.61 15.87 -15.87
C TRP A 70 -17.66 14.94 -15.25
N GLY A 71 -17.28 13.72 -14.86
CA GLY A 71 -18.20 12.79 -14.19
C GLY A 71 -18.79 13.32 -12.87
N PHE A 72 -18.06 14.19 -12.17
CA PHE A 72 -18.48 14.77 -10.89
C PHE A 72 -19.09 16.18 -10.98
N ILE A 73 -19.27 16.77 -12.18
CA ILE A 73 -19.79 18.15 -12.33
C ILE A 73 -21.11 18.38 -11.55
N PRO A 74 -22.14 17.52 -11.66
CA PRO A 74 -23.40 17.74 -10.96
C PRO A 74 -23.22 17.83 -9.44
N PHE A 75 -22.45 16.90 -8.88
CA PHE A 75 -22.11 16.89 -7.45
C PHE A 75 -21.26 18.10 -7.04
N LEU A 76 -20.23 18.44 -7.81
CA LEU A 76 -19.33 19.56 -7.52
C LEU A 76 -20.07 20.89 -7.55
N LEU A 77 -21.04 21.06 -8.45
CA LEU A 77 -21.88 22.24 -8.53
C LEU A 77 -22.77 22.37 -7.29
N GLY A 78 -23.41 21.27 -6.87
CA GLY A 78 -24.15 21.22 -5.61
C GLY A 78 -23.28 21.58 -4.40
N CYS A 79 -22.07 21.04 -4.31
CA CYS A 79 -21.15 21.35 -3.23
C CYS A 79 -20.65 22.80 -3.26
N ARG A 80 -20.42 23.39 -4.45
CA ARG A 80 -20.09 24.82 -4.59
C ARG A 80 -21.23 25.70 -4.06
N LEU A 81 -22.47 25.41 -4.44
CA LEU A 81 -23.65 26.13 -3.97
C LEU A 81 -23.82 26.01 -2.46
N TYR A 82 -23.73 24.79 -1.92
CA TYR A 82 -23.78 24.55 -0.49
C TYR A 82 -22.67 25.31 0.26
N ASN A 83 -21.43 25.26 -0.21
CA ASN A 83 -20.32 25.98 0.43
C ASN A 83 -20.48 27.50 0.34
N LEU A 84 -21.00 28.05 -0.77
CA LEU A 84 -21.30 29.47 -0.88
C LEU A 84 -22.40 29.89 0.11
N TRP A 85 -23.47 29.09 0.21
CA TRP A 85 -24.55 29.31 1.16
C TRP A 85 -24.09 29.21 2.61
N ALA A 86 -23.34 28.15 2.95
CA ALA A 86 -22.80 27.91 4.28
C ALA A 86 -21.82 29.00 4.69
N ARG A 87 -20.96 29.48 3.76
CA ARG A 87 -20.02 30.59 4.01
C ARG A 87 -20.71 31.92 4.28
N ARG A 88 -21.80 32.24 3.57
CA ARG A 88 -22.58 33.47 3.84
C ARG A 88 -23.19 33.51 5.24
N ARG A 89 -23.41 32.34 5.84
CA ARG A 89 -23.96 32.19 7.20
C ARG A 89 -22.90 31.82 8.23
N ASP A 90 -21.62 31.81 7.85
CA ASP A 90 -20.56 31.46 8.78
C ASP A 90 -20.21 32.64 9.67
N SER A 91 -20.16 32.38 10.97
CA SER A 91 -19.83 33.38 12.00
C SER A 91 -18.33 33.63 12.16
N VAL A 92 -17.49 32.87 11.46
CA VAL A 92 -16.02 32.94 11.55
C VAL A 92 -15.41 33.30 10.18
N PRO A 93 -14.29 34.03 10.16
CA PRO A 93 -13.60 34.36 8.92
C PRO A 93 -13.03 33.11 8.23
N SER A 94 -12.67 33.26 6.95
CA SER A 94 -12.18 32.16 6.10
C SER A 94 -10.88 31.53 6.60
N MET A 95 -10.04 32.28 7.34
CA MET A 95 -8.83 31.78 8.00
C MET A 95 -8.55 32.56 9.29
N GLN A 96 -7.94 31.90 10.28
CA GLN A 96 -7.51 32.48 11.54
C GLN A 96 -6.17 31.89 11.95
N ALA A 97 -5.26 32.73 12.45
CA ALA A 97 -3.98 32.28 13.01
C ALA A 97 -4.22 31.60 14.36
N ILE A 98 -3.78 30.35 14.48
CA ILE A 98 -3.84 29.57 15.71
C ILE A 98 -2.55 29.74 16.52
N ASP A 99 -1.40 29.79 15.84
CA ASP A 99 -0.11 30.18 16.42
C ASP A 99 0.70 31.04 15.43
N LYS A 100 1.99 31.29 15.72
CA LYS A 100 2.89 32.09 14.88
C LYS A 100 3.05 31.56 13.44
N TYR A 101 2.95 30.25 13.23
CA TYR A 101 3.20 29.58 11.94
C TYR A 101 2.00 28.80 11.42
N LEU A 102 0.93 28.64 12.20
CA LEU A 102 -0.22 27.81 11.84
C LEU A 102 -1.48 28.66 11.73
N CYS A 103 -2.10 28.62 10.56
CA CYS A 103 -3.42 29.16 10.30
C CYS A 103 -4.39 28.02 10.03
N LEU A 104 -5.61 28.15 10.55
CA LEU A 104 -6.71 27.21 10.33
C LEU A 104 -7.82 27.90 9.54
N GLY A 105 -8.33 27.26 8.50
CA GLY A 105 -9.32 27.88 7.62
C GLY A 105 -10.27 26.95 6.89
N SER A 106 -11.24 27.57 6.22
CA SER A 106 -12.11 26.96 5.23
C SER A 106 -11.42 26.95 3.86
N ARG A 107 -12.00 26.21 2.90
CA ARG A 107 -11.51 26.16 1.53
C ARG A 107 -11.41 27.57 0.95
N LEU A 108 -10.25 27.86 0.39
CA LEU A 108 -9.94 29.13 -0.23
C LEU A 108 -10.72 29.33 -1.54
N SER A 109 -11.00 30.59 -1.85
CA SER A 109 -11.52 31.03 -3.14
C SER A 109 -10.60 32.11 -3.72
N ALA A 110 -10.76 32.47 -5.00
CA ALA A 110 -9.99 33.56 -5.61
C ALA A 110 -10.09 34.88 -4.81
N ALA A 111 -11.22 35.12 -4.14
CA ALA A 111 -11.41 36.28 -3.26
C ALA A 111 -10.58 36.23 -1.96
N ASP A 112 -10.01 35.08 -1.61
CA ASP A 112 -9.16 34.92 -0.42
C ASP A 112 -7.66 35.07 -0.73
N LEU A 113 -7.27 35.23 -2.01
CA LEU A 113 -5.88 35.44 -2.42
C LEU A 113 -5.21 36.64 -1.70
N PRO A 114 -5.82 37.83 -1.60
CA PRO A 114 -5.20 38.95 -0.90
C PRO A 114 -4.99 38.69 0.61
N LYS A 115 -5.83 37.81 1.21
CA LYS A 115 -5.70 37.45 2.62
C LYS A 115 -4.49 36.55 2.85
N LEU A 116 -4.22 35.62 1.94
CA LEU A 116 -3.04 34.75 2.04
C LEU A 116 -1.74 35.57 2.09
N ASN A 117 -1.61 36.59 1.23
CA ASN A 117 -0.49 37.55 1.27
C ASN A 117 -0.44 38.32 2.59
N ARG A 118 -1.58 38.82 3.08
CA ARG A 118 -1.65 39.55 4.36
C ARG A 118 -1.23 38.69 5.56
N TYR A 119 -1.59 37.41 5.57
CA TYR A 119 -1.16 36.46 6.59
C TYR A 119 0.27 35.95 6.36
N GLY A 120 0.87 36.22 5.20
CA GLY A 120 2.19 35.74 4.81
C GLY A 120 2.24 34.23 4.70
N ILE A 121 1.21 33.61 4.11
CA ILE A 121 1.13 32.14 3.97
C ILE A 121 2.05 31.69 2.84
N ASN A 122 2.99 30.80 3.15
CA ASN A 122 3.94 30.23 2.17
C ASN A 122 3.73 28.73 1.94
N ALA A 123 2.81 28.11 2.69
CA ALA A 123 2.52 26.68 2.60
C ALA A 123 1.03 26.41 2.84
N ILE A 124 0.44 25.47 2.10
CA ILE A 124 -0.96 25.09 2.21
C ILE A 124 -1.07 23.58 2.37
N LEU A 125 -1.74 23.15 3.44
CA LEU A 125 -2.21 21.78 3.64
C LEU A 125 -3.71 21.70 3.37
N ASP A 126 -4.07 21.12 2.23
CA ASP A 126 -5.45 20.86 1.85
C ASP A 126 -5.86 19.44 2.24
N VAL A 127 -6.81 19.32 3.17
CA VAL A 127 -7.31 18.00 3.61
C VAL A 127 -8.61 17.57 2.93
N THR A 128 -8.96 18.19 1.79
CA THR A 128 -10.17 17.87 1.04
C THR A 128 -9.93 16.83 -0.06
N ALA A 129 -10.84 15.87 -0.16
CA ALA A 129 -10.88 14.91 -1.27
C ALA A 129 -11.77 15.38 -2.41
N GLU A 130 -12.87 16.09 -2.08
CA GLU A 130 -14.00 16.32 -2.98
C GLU A 130 -13.83 17.53 -3.92
N PHE A 131 -12.73 18.25 -3.78
CA PHE A 131 -12.60 19.60 -4.29
C PHE A 131 -11.27 19.81 -4.97
N ASP A 132 -11.26 20.44 -6.15
CA ASP A 132 -10.02 20.94 -6.73
C ASP A 132 -9.31 21.91 -5.78
N GLY A 133 -7.98 21.85 -5.78
CA GLY A 133 -7.12 22.84 -5.15
C GLY A 133 -7.38 24.24 -5.70
N LEU A 134 -6.84 25.24 -5.01
CA LEU A 134 -6.77 26.57 -5.60
C LEU A 134 -5.78 26.55 -6.76
N ASP A 135 -6.06 27.25 -7.86
CA ASP A 135 -5.13 27.30 -8.97
C ASP A 135 -3.87 28.08 -8.54
N VAL A 136 -2.83 27.34 -8.15
CA VAL A 136 -1.58 27.86 -7.59
C VAL A 136 -0.83 28.71 -8.63
N SER A 137 -1.13 28.52 -9.92
CA SER A 137 -0.57 29.33 -11.01
C SER A 137 -0.99 30.80 -10.97
N LEU A 138 -2.05 31.13 -10.21
CA LEU A 138 -2.51 32.51 -10.00
C LEU A 138 -1.73 33.26 -8.91
N TYR A 139 -0.70 32.64 -8.33
CA TYR A 139 0.10 33.21 -7.25
C TYR A 139 1.48 33.65 -7.75
N GLU A 140 1.89 34.88 -7.40
CA GLU A 140 3.18 35.46 -7.82
C GLU A 140 4.39 34.81 -7.14
N GLU A 141 4.20 34.22 -5.94
CA GLU A 141 5.23 33.51 -5.19
C GLU A 141 4.93 32.00 -5.09
N HIS A 142 5.99 31.18 -5.09
CA HIS A 142 5.86 29.73 -4.96
C HIS A 142 5.35 29.33 -3.56
N ILE A 143 4.13 28.81 -3.49
CA ILE A 143 3.54 28.22 -2.28
C ILE A 143 3.79 26.70 -2.27
N ASP A 144 4.32 26.19 -1.17
CA ASP A 144 4.42 24.74 -0.94
C ASP A 144 3.01 24.18 -0.71
N TYR A 145 2.55 23.28 -1.56
CA TYR A 145 1.21 22.71 -1.46
C TYR A 145 1.27 21.21 -1.19
N LEU A 146 0.47 20.75 -0.23
CA LEU A 146 0.23 19.33 0.01
C LEU A 146 -1.28 19.07 0.10
N ASN A 147 -1.76 18.09 -0.66
CA ASN A 147 -3.10 17.53 -0.48
C ASN A 147 -3.08 16.18 0.23
N ILE A 148 -3.91 16.04 1.26
CA ILE A 148 -4.19 14.76 1.93
C ILE A 148 -5.69 14.50 1.82
N PRO A 149 -6.14 13.65 0.88
CA PRO A 149 -7.55 13.51 0.57
C PRO A 149 -8.28 12.76 1.68
N ILE A 150 -9.06 13.50 2.49
CA ILE A 150 -9.90 12.95 3.56
C ILE A 150 -11.35 13.29 3.23
N LEU A 151 -12.24 12.30 3.20
CA LEU A 151 -13.68 12.53 2.95
C LEU A 151 -14.35 13.27 4.12
N ASP A 152 -15.38 14.05 3.83
CA ASP A 152 -16.08 14.78 4.88
C ASP A 152 -16.69 13.84 5.93
N HIS A 153 -16.56 14.22 7.20
CA HIS A 153 -16.96 13.43 8.37
C HIS A 153 -16.29 12.05 8.54
N SER A 154 -15.29 11.69 7.73
CA SER A 154 -14.44 10.52 8.00
C SER A 154 -13.33 10.84 9.01
N VAL A 155 -12.65 9.79 9.46
CA VAL A 155 -11.40 9.87 10.22
C VAL A 155 -10.26 9.56 9.26
N PRO A 156 -9.21 10.39 9.21
CA PRO A 156 -8.00 10.08 8.45
C PRO A 156 -7.33 8.82 8.99
N THR A 157 -6.65 8.07 8.13
CA THR A 157 -5.82 6.95 8.58
C THR A 157 -4.60 7.47 9.36
N SER A 158 -3.98 6.62 10.18
CA SER A 158 -2.74 7.00 10.89
C SER A 158 -1.61 7.36 9.93
N ALA A 159 -1.58 6.73 8.76
CA ALA A 159 -0.67 7.07 7.67
C ALA A 159 -0.89 8.49 7.12
N GLN A 160 -2.14 8.84 6.78
CA GLN A 160 -2.53 10.19 6.35
C GLN A 160 -2.22 11.25 7.43
N LEU A 161 -2.50 10.95 8.70
CA LEU A 161 -2.15 11.84 9.81
C LEU A 161 -0.65 12.03 9.93
N ASN A 162 0.14 10.95 9.89
CA ASN A 162 1.60 11.05 9.92
C ASN A 162 2.14 11.91 8.80
N GLN A 163 1.68 11.68 7.57
CA GLN A 163 2.08 12.49 6.42
C GLN A 163 1.76 13.96 6.66
N ALA A 164 0.56 14.26 7.17
CA ALA A 164 0.12 15.61 7.49
C ALA A 164 1.02 16.28 8.54
N ILE A 165 1.18 15.66 9.72
CA ILE A 165 1.86 16.26 10.85
C ILE A 165 3.36 16.41 10.61
N ASN A 166 3.98 15.46 9.89
CA ASN A 166 5.42 15.54 9.56
C ASN A 166 5.70 16.61 8.51
N TRP A 167 4.84 16.71 7.48
CA TRP A 167 4.95 17.80 6.52
C TRP A 167 4.74 19.16 7.20
N LEU A 168 3.71 19.31 8.04
CA LEU A 168 3.50 20.53 8.84
C LEU A 168 4.72 20.88 9.68
N HIS A 169 5.29 19.88 10.36
CA HIS A 169 6.46 20.09 11.19
C HIS A 169 7.64 20.64 10.40
N ARG A 170 7.90 20.07 9.22
CA ARG A 170 8.98 20.52 8.33
C ARG A 170 8.78 21.97 7.90
N GLN A 171 7.56 22.35 7.50
CA GLN A 171 7.24 23.71 7.08
C GLN A 171 7.43 24.72 8.24
N VAL A 172 6.94 24.37 9.43
CA VAL A 172 7.12 25.21 10.63
C VAL A 172 8.59 25.34 11.02
N ARG A 173 9.40 24.27 10.93
CA ARG A 173 10.87 24.36 11.16
C ARG A 173 11.57 25.24 10.15
N ALA A 174 11.13 25.21 8.89
CA ALA A 174 11.58 26.10 7.83
C ALA A 174 11.07 27.55 7.98
N GLN A 175 10.44 27.90 9.12
CA GLN A 175 9.90 29.22 9.43
C GLN A 175 8.78 29.68 8.47
N LYS A 176 8.19 28.76 7.70
CA LYS A 176 7.07 29.05 6.81
C LYS A 176 5.77 29.11 7.59
N ARG A 177 4.85 30.00 7.20
CA ARG A 177 3.49 30.02 7.73
C ARG A 177 2.59 29.13 6.88
N VAL A 178 1.89 28.22 7.54
CA VAL A 178 1.09 27.17 6.93
C VAL A 178 -0.38 27.42 7.15
N LEU A 179 -1.18 27.35 6.08
CA LEU A 179 -2.62 27.27 6.18
C LEU A 179 -3.10 25.82 6.09
N ILE A 180 -3.83 25.35 7.11
CA ILE A 180 -4.49 24.06 7.13
C ILE A 180 -5.98 24.29 6.87
N HIS A 181 -6.53 23.70 5.80
CA HIS A 181 -7.93 23.89 5.48
C HIS A 181 -8.67 22.62 5.05
N CYS A 182 -9.97 22.58 5.35
CA CYS A 182 -10.91 21.63 4.77
C CYS A 182 -12.04 22.39 4.06
N ALA A 183 -13.24 21.82 3.89
CA ALA A 183 -14.37 22.56 3.31
C ALA A 183 -14.74 23.82 4.12
N LEU A 184 -15.08 23.65 5.40
CA LEU A 184 -15.51 24.73 6.32
C LEU A 184 -14.49 25.04 7.42
N GLY A 185 -13.41 24.28 7.52
CA GLY A 185 -12.38 24.46 8.55
C GLY A 185 -12.84 24.09 9.96
N ARG A 186 -13.68 23.05 10.12
CA ARG A 186 -14.33 22.71 11.40
C ARG A 186 -13.99 21.34 11.97
N GLY A 187 -13.76 20.35 11.10
CA GLY A 187 -13.59 18.94 11.47
C GLY A 187 -12.23 18.37 11.04
N ARG A 188 -12.11 17.92 9.78
CA ARG A 188 -10.88 17.30 9.24
C ARG A 188 -9.59 18.09 9.50
N SER A 189 -9.60 19.39 9.19
CA SER A 189 -8.45 20.28 9.40
C SER A 189 -8.14 20.50 10.89
N VAL A 190 -9.18 20.54 11.74
CA VAL A 190 -9.03 20.63 13.20
C VAL A 190 -8.40 19.35 13.74
N MET A 191 -8.78 18.19 13.20
CA MET A 191 -8.25 16.90 13.61
C MET A 191 -6.75 16.80 13.32
N VAL A 192 -6.34 17.17 12.10
CA VAL A 192 -4.92 17.23 11.72
C VAL A 192 -4.14 18.22 12.58
N LEU A 193 -4.68 19.43 12.79
CA LEU A 193 -4.03 20.43 13.62
C LEU A 193 -3.89 19.97 15.09
N ALA A 194 -4.94 19.34 15.64
CA ALA A 194 -4.90 18.81 17.00
C ALA A 194 -3.85 17.70 17.13
N ALA A 195 -3.79 16.78 16.16
CA ALA A 195 -2.75 15.74 16.07
C ALA A 195 -1.34 16.35 16.10
N TYR A 196 -1.09 17.34 15.25
CA TYR A 196 0.19 18.03 15.17
C TYR A 196 0.58 18.71 16.48
N LEU A 197 -0.36 19.43 17.10
CA LEU A 197 -0.09 20.18 18.33
C LEU A 197 0.20 19.27 19.52
N VAL A 198 -0.53 18.15 19.67
CA VAL A 198 -0.25 17.15 20.73
C VAL A 198 1.09 16.45 20.48
N CYS A 199 1.39 16.06 19.23
CA CYS A 199 2.69 15.43 18.96
C CYS A 199 3.87 16.39 19.19
N ARG A 200 3.67 17.70 18.96
CA ARG A 200 4.68 18.75 19.21
C ARG A 200 4.82 19.11 20.69
N ARG A 201 3.73 18.96 21.46
CA ARG A 201 3.62 19.30 22.89
C ARG A 201 2.96 18.12 23.64
N PRO A 202 3.72 17.03 23.90
CA PRO A 202 3.19 15.81 24.52
C PRO A 202 2.60 16.03 25.92
N GLU A 203 2.92 17.15 26.57
CA GLU A 203 2.37 17.56 27.86
C GLU A 203 0.89 17.98 27.79
N LEU A 204 0.35 18.23 26.60
CA LEU A 204 -1.05 18.64 26.40
C LEU A 204 -1.92 17.48 25.96
N SER A 205 -3.09 17.36 26.58
CA SER A 205 -4.15 16.47 26.13
C SER A 205 -4.85 16.99 24.88
N PHE A 206 -5.49 16.09 24.11
CA PHE A 206 -6.33 16.48 22.98
C PHE A 206 -7.48 17.41 23.40
N ALA A 207 -8.02 17.24 24.60
CA ALA A 207 -9.07 18.11 25.14
C ALA A 207 -8.58 19.56 25.30
N GLU A 208 -7.39 19.75 25.88
CA GLU A 208 -6.79 21.07 26.08
C GLU A 208 -6.43 21.74 24.74
N VAL A 209 -5.84 21.00 23.81
CA VAL A 209 -5.53 21.50 22.46
C VAL A 209 -6.80 21.91 21.72
N LEU A 210 -7.87 21.12 21.79
CA LEU A 210 -9.15 21.48 21.16
C LEU A 210 -9.79 22.71 21.80
N LEU A 211 -9.66 22.89 23.12
CA LEU A 211 -10.10 24.12 23.78
C LEU A 211 -9.29 25.33 23.32
N GLN A 212 -7.97 25.21 23.16
CA GLN A 212 -7.13 26.27 22.60
C GLN A 212 -7.57 26.66 21.19
N ILE A 213 -7.74 25.68 20.29
CA ILE A 213 -8.21 25.94 18.91
C ILE A 213 -9.59 26.60 18.93
N LYS A 214 -10.52 26.10 19.76
CA LYS A 214 -11.90 26.59 19.84
C LYS A 214 -11.99 28.01 20.41
N SER A 215 -11.06 28.40 21.28
CA SER A 215 -10.99 29.77 21.82
C SER A 215 -10.75 30.80 20.72
N ILE A 216 -10.01 30.43 19.67
CA ILE A 216 -9.72 31.28 18.50
C ILE A 216 -10.81 31.10 17.44
N ARG A 217 -11.12 29.85 17.08
CA ARG A 217 -12.13 29.51 16.05
C ARG A 217 -13.30 28.77 16.70
N LYS A 218 -14.33 29.50 17.10
CA LYS A 218 -15.50 28.96 17.84
C LYS A 218 -16.21 27.77 17.18
N THR A 219 -16.14 27.66 15.86
CA THR A 219 -16.76 26.59 15.07
C THR A 219 -15.89 25.32 14.94
N ALA A 220 -14.66 25.34 15.44
CA ALA A 220 -13.77 24.19 15.45
C ALA A 220 -14.21 23.14 16.49
N GLY A 221 -14.28 21.88 16.08
CA GLY A 221 -14.59 20.79 17.00
C GLY A 221 -14.61 19.43 16.34
N LEU A 222 -14.22 18.42 17.12
CA LEU A 222 -14.30 17.02 16.74
C LEU A 222 -15.53 16.37 17.36
N ASN A 223 -16.13 15.43 16.64
CA ASN A 223 -17.14 14.57 17.25
C ASN A 223 -16.48 13.51 18.16
N ARG A 224 -17.25 12.88 19.05
CA ARG A 224 -16.74 11.89 20.02
C ARG A 224 -15.96 10.74 19.36
N TRP A 225 -16.39 10.29 18.18
CA TRP A 225 -15.73 9.20 17.45
C TRP A 225 -14.40 9.65 16.85
N GLN A 226 -14.33 10.85 16.26
CA GLN A 226 -13.10 11.44 15.75
C GLN A 226 -12.06 11.67 16.86
N LEU A 227 -12.50 12.15 18.02
CA LEU A 227 -11.63 12.34 19.17
C LEU A 227 -11.08 11.00 19.67
N LYS A 228 -11.95 10.00 19.88
CA LYS A 228 -11.54 8.65 20.32
C LYS A 228 -10.54 8.00 19.35
N ALA A 229 -10.79 8.10 18.05
CA ALA A 229 -9.88 7.53 17.05
C ALA A 229 -8.51 8.22 17.07
N LEU A 230 -8.48 9.54 17.26
CA LEU A 230 -7.23 10.30 17.36
C LEU A 230 -6.43 9.93 18.62
N GLU A 231 -7.10 9.81 19.76
CA GLU A 231 -6.50 9.39 21.04
C GLU A 231 -5.93 7.97 20.94
N GLN A 232 -6.68 7.05 20.31
CA GLN A 232 -6.25 5.68 20.10
C GLN A 232 -4.97 5.61 19.24
N MET A 233 -4.97 6.29 18.09
CA MET A 233 -3.79 6.35 17.20
C MET A 233 -2.56 6.94 17.91
N TYR A 234 -2.74 7.97 18.74
CA TYR A 234 -1.65 8.56 19.51
C TYR A 234 -1.10 7.59 20.56
N THR A 235 -1.98 6.98 21.35
CA THR A 235 -1.61 6.08 22.45
C THR A 235 -0.93 4.81 21.95
N GLN A 236 -1.35 4.30 20.78
CA GLN A 236 -0.72 3.16 20.12
C GLN A 236 0.61 3.52 19.44
N GLY A 237 1.06 4.77 19.52
CA GLY A 237 2.29 5.24 18.88
C GLY A 237 2.22 5.24 17.34
N GLU A 238 1.01 5.16 16.77
CA GLU A 238 0.83 5.15 15.32
C GLU A 238 1.12 6.51 14.72
N ILE A 239 0.80 7.62 15.41
CA ILE A 239 1.10 8.99 14.95
C ILE A 239 2.30 9.57 15.70
N LYS A 240 3.35 9.96 14.97
CA LYS A 240 4.60 10.49 15.51
C LYS A 240 5.16 11.61 14.63
N LEU A 241 5.81 12.58 15.28
CA LEU A 241 6.65 13.56 14.60
C LEU A 241 8.06 12.97 14.37
N HIS A 242 8.68 13.36 13.26
CA HIS A 242 10.03 12.98 12.83
C HIS A 242 10.20 11.49 12.54
N LYS A 243 9.40 10.92 11.64
CA LYS A 243 9.77 9.61 11.09
C LYS A 243 11.08 9.74 10.32
N ARG A 244 12.11 9.08 10.83
CA ARG A 244 13.44 9.06 10.22
C ARG A 244 13.52 7.88 9.26
N ALA A 245 13.70 8.20 7.99
CA ALA A 245 13.73 7.23 6.91
C ALA A 245 15.16 7.10 6.38
N TRP A 246 15.66 5.87 6.27
CA TRP A 246 16.91 5.59 5.60
C TRP A 246 16.65 5.00 4.23
N ILE A 247 17.15 5.64 3.20
CA ILE A 247 17.22 5.06 1.87
C ILE A 247 18.51 4.27 1.78
N ILE A 248 18.41 2.96 1.54
CA ILE A 248 19.54 2.08 1.26
C ILE A 248 19.46 1.72 -0.22
N ALA A 249 20.37 2.29 -1.02
CA ALA A 249 20.33 2.12 -2.46
C ALA A 249 21.54 1.35 -2.98
N ASN A 250 21.27 0.37 -3.85
CA ASN A 250 22.28 -0.32 -4.62
C ASN A 250 22.46 0.35 -6.00
N PRO A 251 23.55 1.11 -6.22
CA PRO A 251 23.72 1.90 -7.43
C PRO A 251 23.86 1.08 -8.72
N VAL A 252 24.22 -0.20 -8.64
CA VAL A 252 24.41 -1.05 -9.83
C VAL A 252 23.19 -1.92 -10.16
N SER A 253 22.14 -1.89 -9.34
CA SER A 253 20.93 -2.68 -9.55
C SER A 253 20.17 -2.30 -10.81
N GLY A 254 19.64 -3.31 -11.52
CA GLY A 254 18.74 -3.17 -12.68
C GLY A 254 19.26 -2.29 -13.81
N ALA A 255 20.55 -2.45 -14.15
CA ALA A 255 21.26 -1.65 -15.15
C ALA A 255 21.45 -0.17 -14.76
N GLY A 256 21.63 0.13 -13.47
CA GLY A 256 21.90 1.49 -13.01
C GLY A 256 20.67 2.40 -13.05
N LYS A 257 19.49 1.85 -12.73
CA LYS A 257 18.26 2.66 -12.63
C LYS A 257 18.31 3.68 -11.50
N TRP A 258 19.16 3.47 -10.49
CA TRP A 258 19.35 4.42 -9.40
C TRP A 258 19.87 5.78 -9.91
N GLN A 259 20.76 5.78 -10.91
CA GLN A 259 21.37 6.98 -11.46
C GLN A 259 20.32 7.90 -12.11
N SER A 260 19.28 7.33 -12.71
CA SER A 260 18.19 8.11 -13.33
C SER A 260 17.07 8.49 -12.38
N HIS A 261 16.85 7.74 -11.29
CA HIS A 261 15.69 7.96 -10.39
C HIS A 261 16.07 8.47 -9.00
N GLY A 262 17.31 8.33 -8.57
CA GLY A 262 17.73 8.54 -7.18
C GLY A 262 17.50 9.95 -6.67
N GLU A 263 17.73 10.97 -7.51
CA GLU A 263 17.46 12.37 -7.17
C GLU A 263 15.96 12.63 -6.97
N GLN A 264 15.11 12.13 -7.88
CA GLN A 264 13.66 12.23 -7.76
C GLN A 264 13.17 11.53 -6.48
N ILE A 265 13.60 10.29 -6.23
CA ILE A 265 13.25 9.51 -5.04
C ILE A 265 13.60 10.28 -3.77
N CYS A 266 14.83 10.77 -3.66
CA CYS A 266 15.28 11.52 -2.49
C CYS A 266 14.50 12.82 -2.32
N THR A 267 14.26 13.56 -3.40
CA THR A 267 13.54 14.84 -3.37
C THR A 267 12.10 14.65 -2.90
N GLU A 268 11.40 13.65 -3.43
CA GLU A 268 10.02 13.36 -3.05
C GLU A 268 9.93 12.87 -1.61
N LEU A 269 10.76 11.91 -1.19
CA LEU A 269 10.70 11.37 0.18
C LEU A 269 11.07 12.42 1.24
N LYS A 270 12.04 13.30 0.95
CA LYS A 270 12.41 14.39 1.87
C LYS A 270 11.22 15.28 2.21
N ARG A 271 10.24 15.45 1.31
CA ARG A 271 9.01 16.25 1.56
C ARG A 271 8.21 15.73 2.75
N TYR A 272 8.31 14.43 3.04
CA TYR A 272 7.47 13.74 4.01
C TYR A 272 8.25 13.18 5.21
N PHE A 273 9.53 12.84 5.04
CA PHE A 273 10.35 12.18 6.05
C PHE A 273 11.68 12.91 6.30
N GLU A 274 12.28 12.67 7.46
CA GLU A 274 13.68 13.01 7.70
C GLU A 274 14.56 11.94 7.06
N VAL A 275 15.02 12.19 5.82
CA VAL A 275 15.67 11.19 4.99
C VAL A 275 17.19 11.23 5.13
N GLN A 276 17.79 10.07 5.41
CA GLN A 276 19.21 9.81 5.22
C GLN A 276 19.42 8.87 4.03
N LEU A 277 20.45 9.11 3.23
CA LEU A 277 20.81 8.24 2.10
C LEU A 277 22.08 7.47 2.43
N ALA A 278 22.04 6.17 2.22
CA ALA A 278 23.16 5.25 2.32
C ALA A 278 23.27 4.46 1.00
N LEU A 279 24.42 4.57 0.33
CA LEU A 279 24.72 3.77 -0.86
C LEU A 279 25.47 2.50 -0.45
N THR A 280 25.20 1.39 -1.13
CA THR A 280 26.01 0.17 -1.01
C THR A 280 27.24 0.27 -1.91
N THR A 281 28.29 -0.46 -1.54
CA THR A 281 29.50 -0.68 -2.35
C THR A 281 29.84 -2.17 -2.32
N PRO A 282 30.79 -2.67 -3.13
CA PRO A 282 31.22 -4.07 -3.04
C PRO A 282 31.69 -4.49 -1.63
N GLU A 283 32.19 -3.54 -0.84
CA GLU A 283 32.68 -3.76 0.53
C GLU A 283 31.60 -3.50 1.59
N ILE A 284 30.56 -2.73 1.27
CA ILE A 284 29.51 -2.32 2.20
C ILE A 284 28.15 -2.79 1.67
N SER A 285 27.70 -3.90 2.24
CA SER A 285 26.41 -4.52 1.91
C SER A 285 25.21 -3.67 2.36
N ALA A 286 24.04 -3.94 1.79
CA ALA A 286 22.78 -3.35 2.25
C ALA A 286 22.46 -3.77 3.69
N GLN A 287 22.79 -5.00 4.08
CA GLN A 287 22.64 -5.48 5.46
C GLN A 287 23.45 -4.62 6.46
N THR A 288 24.69 -4.27 6.10
CA THR A 288 25.55 -3.42 6.93
C THR A 288 24.96 -2.02 7.11
N GLN A 289 24.42 -1.45 6.03
CA GLN A 289 23.75 -0.14 6.08
C GLN A 289 22.45 -0.20 6.89
N ALA A 290 21.67 -1.28 6.75
CA ALA A 290 20.44 -1.50 7.50
C ALA A 290 20.71 -1.58 9.00
N LYS A 291 21.79 -2.27 9.39
CA LYS A 291 22.21 -2.41 10.78
C LYS A 291 22.56 -1.06 11.37
N LYS A 292 23.31 -0.25 10.63
CA LYS A 292 23.64 1.12 11.02
C LYS A 292 22.39 1.98 11.18
N ALA A 293 21.46 1.93 10.22
CA ALA A 293 20.21 2.67 10.28
C ALA A 293 19.34 2.27 11.48
N ARG A 294 19.20 0.96 11.75
CA ARG A 294 18.49 0.42 12.90
C ARG A 294 19.09 0.92 14.22
N LEU A 295 20.41 0.82 14.39
CA LEU A 295 21.10 1.30 15.60
C LEU A 295 21.01 2.82 15.77
N GLN A 296 20.85 3.57 14.69
CA GLN A 296 20.59 5.01 14.72
C GLN A 296 19.11 5.33 14.97
N GLY A 297 18.24 4.32 15.06
CA GLY A 297 16.82 4.39 15.38
C GLY A 297 15.93 4.78 14.20
N ALA A 298 16.22 4.27 13.01
CA ALA A 298 15.33 4.40 11.86
C ALA A 298 13.91 3.94 12.20
N ASP A 299 12.90 4.72 11.81
CA ASP A 299 11.49 4.29 11.83
C ASP A 299 11.12 3.56 10.54
N ILE A 300 11.80 3.92 9.46
CA ILE A 300 11.57 3.42 8.11
C ILE A 300 12.92 3.12 7.47
N ILE A 301 13.06 1.97 6.81
CA ILE A 301 14.17 1.70 5.90
C ILE A 301 13.59 1.41 4.53
N ILE A 302 14.10 2.08 3.51
CA ILE A 302 13.65 2.00 2.12
C ILE A 302 14.76 1.34 1.30
N ALA A 303 14.53 0.09 0.91
CA ALA A 303 15.43 -0.67 0.05
C ALA A 303 15.21 -0.29 -1.43
N CYS A 304 16.20 0.35 -2.03
CA CYS A 304 16.22 0.73 -3.44
C CYS A 304 17.15 -0.21 -4.22
N GLY A 305 16.59 -1.29 -4.75
CA GLY A 305 17.37 -2.36 -5.38
C GLY A 305 16.51 -3.50 -5.92
N GLY A 306 17.14 -4.65 -6.15
CA GLY A 306 16.46 -5.91 -6.46
C GLY A 306 16.27 -6.80 -5.22
N ASP A 307 15.90 -8.05 -5.44
CA ASP A 307 15.52 -9.00 -4.37
C ASP A 307 16.64 -9.22 -3.34
N GLY A 308 17.91 -9.31 -3.76
CA GLY A 308 19.04 -9.45 -2.83
C GLY A 308 19.20 -8.23 -1.91
N THR A 309 19.05 -7.01 -2.43
CA THR A 309 19.09 -5.78 -1.61
C THR A 309 17.94 -5.75 -0.61
N VAL A 310 16.74 -6.17 -1.03
CA VAL A 310 15.57 -6.24 -0.14
C VAL A 310 15.78 -7.29 0.96
N THR A 311 16.28 -8.47 0.61
CA THR A 311 16.55 -9.57 1.54
C THR A 311 17.60 -9.20 2.58
N GLU A 312 18.70 -8.58 2.16
CA GLU A 312 19.75 -8.09 3.06
C GLU A 312 19.24 -7.03 4.05
N VAL A 313 18.37 -6.12 3.59
CA VAL A 313 17.74 -5.14 4.48
C VAL A 313 16.78 -5.84 5.45
N ALA A 314 15.90 -6.70 4.93
CA ALA A 314 14.87 -7.39 5.72
C ALA A 314 15.49 -8.23 6.85
N ALA A 315 16.56 -8.98 6.56
CA ALA A 315 17.26 -9.81 7.54
C ALA A 315 17.74 -9.05 8.78
N GLU A 316 17.91 -7.73 8.69
CA GLU A 316 18.36 -6.91 9.81
C GLU A 316 17.23 -6.23 10.59
N ILE A 317 16.02 -6.16 10.03
CA ILE A 317 14.88 -5.43 10.62
C ILE A 317 13.64 -6.29 10.89
N ILE A 318 13.71 -7.59 10.64
CA ILE A 318 12.69 -8.53 11.13
C ILE A 318 12.64 -8.51 12.67
N ASP A 319 11.43 -8.74 13.20
CA ASP A 319 11.12 -8.65 14.63
C ASP A 319 11.39 -7.26 15.23
N THR A 320 11.29 -6.21 14.40
CA THR A 320 11.37 -4.82 14.83
C THR A 320 10.15 -4.02 14.39
N ASP A 321 9.94 -2.86 15.00
CA ASP A 321 8.88 -1.93 14.61
C ASP A 321 9.20 -1.11 13.34
N ILE A 322 10.37 -1.34 12.72
CA ILE A 322 10.83 -0.61 11.54
C ILE A 322 10.02 -1.05 10.33
N THR A 323 9.41 -0.10 9.63
CA THR A 323 8.69 -0.40 8.38
C THR A 323 9.66 -0.46 7.19
N LEU A 324 9.61 -1.56 6.42
CA LEU A 324 10.29 -1.66 5.13
C LEU A 324 9.49 -0.94 4.02
N GLY A 325 10.15 -0.06 3.29
CA GLY A 325 9.75 0.37 1.95
C GLY A 325 10.58 -0.30 0.87
N ILE A 326 9.96 -0.65 -0.26
CA ILE A 326 10.64 -1.26 -1.40
C ILE A 326 10.51 -0.33 -2.60
N ILE A 327 11.63 0.11 -3.17
CA ILE A 327 11.66 0.74 -4.49
C ILE A 327 12.30 -0.26 -5.48
N PRO A 328 11.50 -0.90 -6.35
CA PRO A 328 11.94 -2.01 -7.18
C PRO A 328 12.82 -1.51 -8.33
N LEU A 329 14.13 -1.50 -8.10
CA LEU A 329 15.15 -1.13 -9.08
C LEU A 329 15.88 -2.35 -9.64
N GLY A 330 15.48 -3.57 -9.29
CA GLY A 330 16.02 -4.82 -9.84
C GLY A 330 15.37 -5.27 -11.15
N THR A 331 15.77 -6.44 -11.62
CA THR A 331 15.22 -7.09 -12.81
C THR A 331 13.97 -7.91 -12.49
N THR A 332 13.98 -8.65 -11.38
CA THR A 332 12.89 -9.57 -10.99
C THR A 332 11.93 -8.91 -10.00
N ASN A 333 12.42 -8.39 -8.87
CA ASN A 333 11.62 -7.70 -7.85
C ASN A 333 10.42 -8.52 -7.36
N ALA A 334 10.65 -9.81 -7.10
CA ALA A 334 9.63 -10.80 -6.79
C ALA A 334 8.80 -10.43 -5.55
N LEU A 335 9.42 -9.98 -4.45
CA LEU A 335 8.67 -9.55 -3.25
C LEU A 335 7.82 -8.30 -3.51
N SER A 336 8.36 -7.34 -4.28
CA SER A 336 7.58 -6.18 -4.68
C SER A 336 6.36 -6.57 -5.51
N HIS A 337 6.49 -7.56 -6.41
CA HIS A 337 5.36 -8.05 -7.19
C HIS A 337 4.36 -8.85 -6.35
N ALA A 338 4.83 -9.66 -5.39
CA ALA A 338 3.95 -10.38 -4.47
C ALA A 338 3.13 -9.41 -3.60
N LEU A 339 3.72 -8.29 -3.19
CA LEU A 339 3.03 -7.27 -2.38
C LEU A 339 2.17 -6.29 -3.21
N PHE A 340 2.60 -5.93 -4.43
CA PHE A 340 2.01 -4.82 -5.19
C PHE A 340 1.22 -5.26 -6.45
N GLY A 341 1.32 -6.52 -6.86
CA GLY A 341 0.78 -7.04 -8.13
C GLY A 341 1.59 -6.58 -9.36
N LEU A 342 1.18 -7.03 -10.56
CA LEU A 342 1.83 -6.69 -11.84
C LEU A 342 1.57 -5.27 -12.33
N SER A 343 0.50 -4.61 -11.85
CA SER A 343 0.19 -3.22 -12.22
C SER A 343 1.36 -2.26 -11.95
N SER A 344 2.30 -2.69 -11.10
CA SER A 344 3.58 -2.05 -10.83
C SER A 344 4.59 -2.05 -11.97
N LYS A 345 4.47 -2.86 -13.04
CA LYS A 345 5.51 -2.93 -14.08
C LYS A 345 5.69 -1.67 -14.93
N LEU A 346 4.62 -0.92 -15.21
CA LEU A 346 4.69 0.22 -16.12
C LEU A 346 5.24 1.49 -15.45
N ASN A 347 5.09 1.64 -14.12
CA ASN A 347 5.52 2.81 -13.34
C ASN A 347 6.01 2.42 -11.92
N ALA A 348 6.85 1.38 -11.83
CA ALA A 348 7.18 0.71 -10.57
C ALA A 348 7.73 1.65 -9.49
N VAL A 349 8.63 2.57 -9.88
CA VAL A 349 9.25 3.52 -8.96
C VAL A 349 8.24 4.53 -8.43
N SER A 350 7.44 5.14 -9.31
CA SER A 350 6.44 6.13 -8.91
C SER A 350 5.35 5.52 -8.03
N GLN A 351 4.88 4.31 -8.35
CA GLN A 351 3.88 3.62 -7.53
C GLN A 351 4.45 3.22 -6.17
N ALA A 352 5.69 2.72 -6.12
CA ALA A 352 6.37 2.42 -4.86
C ALA A 352 6.53 3.67 -3.98
N LEU A 353 6.94 4.80 -4.57
CA LEU A 353 7.00 6.08 -3.88
C LEU A 353 5.63 6.48 -3.33
N ASP A 354 4.58 6.40 -4.15
CA ASP A 354 3.22 6.72 -3.73
C ASP A 354 2.77 5.82 -2.57
N ASN A 355 3.07 4.52 -2.59
CA ASN A 355 2.71 3.59 -1.51
C ASN A 355 3.42 3.97 -0.19
N ILE A 356 4.72 4.26 -0.25
CA ILE A 356 5.51 4.69 0.93
C ILE A 356 5.00 6.03 1.48
N ILE A 357 4.68 6.98 0.59
CA ILE A 357 4.20 8.32 0.96
C ILE A 357 2.78 8.25 1.55
N GLN A 358 1.90 7.46 0.94
CA GLN A 358 0.55 7.21 1.47
C GLN A 358 0.60 6.51 2.82
N GLY A 359 1.63 5.69 3.03
CA GLY A 359 2.04 5.14 4.31
C GLY A 359 1.19 3.97 4.81
N GLN A 360 0.42 3.33 3.93
CA GLN A 360 -0.34 2.12 4.26
C GLN A 360 0.63 0.98 4.55
N THR A 361 0.50 0.34 5.71
CA THR A 361 1.38 -0.76 6.13
C THR A 361 0.60 -2.02 6.46
N GLN A 362 1.24 -3.16 6.25
CA GLN A 362 0.78 -4.46 6.71
C GLN A 362 1.92 -5.13 7.48
N THR A 363 1.57 -5.86 8.53
CA THR A 363 2.52 -6.77 9.18
C THR A 363 2.28 -8.14 8.58
N ILE A 364 3.32 -8.70 7.98
CA ILE A 364 3.30 -9.98 7.29
C ILE A 364 4.14 -10.99 8.06
N ASP A 365 3.87 -12.25 7.79
CA ASP A 365 4.65 -13.38 8.22
C ASP A 365 5.93 -13.46 7.37
N THR A 366 6.98 -14.01 7.95
CA THR A 366 8.18 -14.45 7.24
C THR A 366 8.47 -15.89 7.63
N ALA A 367 9.43 -16.54 6.99
CA ALA A 367 9.87 -17.86 7.42
C ALA A 367 11.38 -17.92 7.60
N ARG A 368 11.85 -18.95 8.29
CA ARG A 368 13.27 -19.24 8.47
C ARG A 368 13.53 -20.66 8.02
N CYS A 369 14.44 -20.84 7.07
CA CYS A 369 14.96 -22.14 6.67
C CYS A 369 16.35 -22.31 7.30
N ASN A 370 16.45 -23.19 8.28
CA ASN A 370 17.62 -23.34 9.14
C ASN A 370 17.97 -21.99 9.83
N GLU A 371 19.05 -21.33 9.41
CA GLU A 371 19.44 -20.01 9.91
C GLU A 371 19.25 -18.88 8.88
N ARG A 372 18.64 -19.19 7.73
CA ARG A 372 18.44 -18.25 6.63
C ARG A 372 17.00 -17.74 6.60
N LEU A 373 16.84 -16.44 6.38
CA LEU A 373 15.55 -15.81 6.15
C LEU A 373 14.95 -16.30 4.83
N VAL A 374 13.64 -16.55 4.85
CA VAL A 374 12.80 -16.81 3.67
C VAL A 374 11.68 -15.77 3.67
N LEU A 375 11.67 -14.88 2.68
CA LEU A 375 10.61 -13.90 2.47
C LEU A 375 9.53 -14.46 1.54
N LEU A 376 9.96 -15.18 0.49
CA LEU A 376 9.08 -15.72 -0.53
C LEU A 376 8.89 -17.23 -0.34
N LEU A 377 9.88 -18.03 -0.73
CA LEU A 377 9.72 -19.47 -0.84
C LEU A 377 11.05 -20.23 -0.78
N VAL A 378 10.92 -21.51 -0.43
CA VAL A 378 11.94 -22.54 -0.59
C VAL A 378 11.49 -23.49 -1.70
N GLY A 379 12.36 -23.76 -2.68
CA GLY A 379 12.07 -24.64 -3.81
C GLY A 379 13.09 -25.77 -3.96
N ILE A 380 12.61 -26.97 -4.26
CA ILE A 380 13.41 -28.18 -4.51
C ILE A 380 12.98 -28.77 -5.86
N GLY A 381 13.94 -29.20 -6.69
CA GLY A 381 13.65 -29.79 -8.00
C GLY A 381 13.63 -28.74 -9.11
N PHE A 382 12.53 -28.61 -9.84
CA PHE A 382 12.44 -27.74 -11.03
C PHE A 382 12.88 -26.29 -10.78
N GLU A 383 12.48 -25.69 -9.66
CA GLU A 383 12.83 -24.32 -9.28
C GLU A 383 14.35 -24.12 -9.22
N GLN A 384 15.08 -25.14 -8.75
CA GLN A 384 16.54 -25.15 -8.72
C GLN A 384 17.12 -25.30 -10.13
N GLN A 385 16.63 -26.24 -10.93
CA GLN A 385 17.12 -26.49 -12.30
C GLN A 385 16.86 -25.29 -13.23
N MET A 386 15.75 -24.58 -13.04
CA MET A 386 15.41 -23.38 -13.81
C MET A 386 16.36 -22.21 -13.52
N ILE A 387 16.80 -22.05 -12.26
CA ILE A 387 17.75 -20.99 -11.90
C ILE A 387 19.17 -21.33 -12.39
N GLU A 388 19.59 -22.60 -12.28
CA GLU A 388 20.90 -23.05 -12.79
C GLU A 388 21.02 -22.96 -14.32
N SER A 389 19.94 -23.23 -15.06
CA SER A 389 19.93 -23.22 -16.54
C SER A 389 19.73 -21.83 -17.16
N ALA A 390 19.42 -20.82 -16.36
CA ALA A 390 19.12 -19.48 -16.84
C ALA A 390 20.38 -18.65 -17.17
N SER A 391 20.87 -18.73 -18.40
CA SER A 391 21.88 -17.78 -18.89
C SER A 391 21.33 -16.35 -18.99
N ARG A 392 22.15 -15.36 -18.63
CA ARG A 392 21.78 -13.93 -18.66
C ARG A 392 21.32 -13.47 -20.05
N GLU A 393 21.87 -14.03 -21.13
CA GLU A 393 21.46 -13.67 -22.50
C GLU A 393 20.03 -14.13 -22.85
N ARG A 394 19.57 -15.29 -22.36
CA ARG A 394 18.23 -15.83 -22.69
C ARG A 394 17.10 -15.11 -21.95
N LYS A 395 17.35 -14.67 -20.72
CA LYS A 395 16.43 -13.82 -19.94
C LYS A 395 16.08 -12.52 -20.69
N ASN A 396 17.04 -11.95 -21.43
CA ASN A 396 16.84 -10.74 -22.22
C ASN A 396 16.11 -10.98 -23.56
N ALA A 397 16.17 -12.19 -24.12
CA ALA A 397 15.59 -12.51 -25.43
C ALA A 397 14.12 -12.99 -25.35
N LEU A 398 13.73 -13.72 -24.30
CA LEU A 398 12.43 -14.39 -24.18
C LEU A 398 11.52 -13.81 -23.08
N GLY A 399 12.04 -12.88 -22.25
CA GLY A 399 11.27 -12.29 -21.15
C GLY A 399 10.69 -13.34 -20.19
N GLN A 400 9.41 -13.19 -19.81
CA GLN A 400 8.70 -14.13 -18.91
C GLN A 400 8.49 -15.53 -19.52
N LEU A 401 8.58 -15.70 -20.85
CA LEU A 401 8.40 -16.99 -21.52
C LEU A 401 9.61 -17.93 -21.37
N ALA A 402 10.77 -17.40 -20.96
CA ALA A 402 11.94 -18.23 -20.63
C ALA A 402 11.68 -19.18 -19.46
N TYR A 403 10.78 -18.79 -18.54
CA TYR A 403 10.37 -19.64 -17.41
C TYR A 403 9.60 -20.87 -17.90
N LEU A 404 8.74 -20.71 -18.91
CA LEU A 404 7.99 -21.82 -19.49
C LEU A 404 8.92 -22.80 -20.20
N ASP A 405 9.89 -22.36 -21.01
CA ASP A 405 10.86 -23.25 -21.67
C ASP A 405 11.70 -24.05 -20.66
N GLY A 406 12.15 -23.41 -19.57
CA GLY A 406 12.84 -24.08 -18.46
C GLY A 406 11.98 -25.15 -17.81
N LEU A 407 10.71 -24.84 -17.53
CA LEU A 407 9.73 -25.76 -16.98
C LEU A 407 9.46 -26.95 -17.93
N TRP A 408 9.30 -26.69 -19.24
CA TRP A 408 9.11 -27.72 -20.27
C TRP A 408 10.25 -28.74 -20.30
N ARG A 409 11.50 -28.29 -20.14
CA ARG A 409 12.67 -29.18 -20.10
C ARG A 409 12.75 -29.95 -18.79
N ALA A 410 12.49 -29.28 -17.68
CA ALA A 410 12.56 -29.88 -16.35
C ALA A 410 11.51 -31.00 -16.20
N VAL A 411 10.27 -30.78 -16.63
CA VAL A 411 9.20 -31.80 -16.62
C VAL A 411 9.51 -33.01 -17.50
N ASN A 412 10.22 -32.80 -18.61
CA ASN A 412 10.64 -33.89 -19.50
C ASN A 412 11.94 -34.60 -19.07
N THR A 413 12.50 -34.24 -17.90
CA THR A 413 13.67 -34.92 -17.36
C THR A 413 13.21 -36.00 -16.39
N ASP A 414 13.66 -37.24 -16.58
CA ASP A 414 13.20 -38.45 -15.86
C ASP A 414 13.67 -38.55 -14.39
N THR A 415 14.04 -37.42 -13.78
CA THR A 415 14.60 -37.34 -12.42
C THR A 415 13.49 -37.00 -11.44
N SER A 416 12.88 -38.04 -10.87
CA SER A 416 12.04 -37.92 -9.67
C SER A 416 12.93 -37.91 -8.41
N LEU A 417 12.54 -37.12 -7.42
CA LEU A 417 13.18 -37.03 -6.12
C LEU A 417 12.33 -37.78 -5.10
N GLU A 418 12.99 -38.52 -4.21
CA GLU A 418 12.36 -39.10 -3.03
C GLU A 418 12.71 -38.25 -1.81
N LEU A 419 11.70 -37.57 -1.26
CA LEU A 419 11.84 -36.64 -0.13
C LEU A 419 11.13 -37.24 1.09
N GLN A 420 11.75 -37.15 2.26
CA GLN A 420 11.09 -37.36 3.55
C GLN A 420 10.55 -36.02 4.03
N LEU A 421 9.22 -35.87 4.02
CA LEU A 421 8.51 -34.67 4.43
C LEU A 421 7.86 -34.88 5.79
N THR A 422 8.08 -33.95 6.72
CA THR A 422 7.35 -33.88 7.99
C THR A 422 6.67 -32.53 8.10
N LEU A 423 5.38 -32.53 8.39
CA LEU A 423 4.56 -31.32 8.54
C LEU A 423 4.10 -31.22 10.00
N ASP A 424 4.50 -30.14 10.68
CA ASP A 424 4.26 -29.92 12.11
C ASP A 424 4.68 -31.12 12.98
N ASP A 425 3.78 -31.64 13.82
CA ASP A 425 4.01 -32.79 14.70
C ASP A 425 3.50 -34.11 14.09
N GLN A 426 3.26 -34.15 12.78
CA GLN A 426 2.80 -35.36 12.10
C GLN A 426 3.94 -36.36 11.87
N ALA A 427 3.59 -37.62 11.63
CA ALA A 427 4.57 -38.63 11.27
C ALA A 427 5.23 -38.28 9.91
N PRO A 428 6.54 -38.53 9.73
CA PRO A 428 7.21 -38.35 8.45
C PRO A 428 6.54 -39.16 7.33
N MET A 429 6.42 -38.57 6.15
CA MET A 429 5.90 -39.23 4.95
C MET A 429 6.90 -39.18 3.80
N THR A 430 7.04 -40.28 3.08
CA THR A 430 7.83 -40.32 1.85
C THR A 430 7.03 -39.73 0.69
N VAL A 431 7.60 -38.71 0.04
CA VAL A 431 7.04 -38.04 -1.13
C VAL A 431 7.96 -38.29 -2.32
N LYS A 432 7.42 -38.91 -3.37
CA LYS A 432 8.07 -38.97 -4.68
C LYS A 432 7.54 -37.83 -5.55
N THR A 433 8.43 -36.95 -5.97
CA THR A 433 8.06 -35.70 -6.65
C THR A 433 9.16 -35.20 -7.57
N HIS A 434 8.79 -34.47 -8.62
CA HIS A 434 9.76 -33.74 -9.44
C HIS A 434 10.04 -32.32 -8.93
N SER A 435 9.11 -31.75 -8.18
CA SER A 435 9.28 -30.44 -7.54
C SER A 435 8.39 -30.30 -6.31
N LEU A 436 8.97 -29.70 -5.27
CA LEU A 436 8.29 -29.29 -4.05
C LEU A 436 8.65 -27.84 -3.73
N VAL A 437 7.64 -27.05 -3.41
CA VAL A 437 7.76 -25.65 -2.97
C VAL A 437 7.11 -25.48 -1.61
N VAL A 438 7.79 -24.75 -0.73
CA VAL A 438 7.28 -24.26 0.56
C VAL A 438 7.27 -22.74 0.49
N ALA A 439 6.10 -22.10 0.47
CA ALA A 439 5.95 -20.67 0.25
C ALA A 439 5.32 -19.96 1.44
N ASN A 440 5.86 -18.79 1.78
CA ASN A 440 5.24 -17.76 2.62
C ASN A 440 4.59 -16.67 1.74
N ALA A 441 5.27 -16.31 0.66
CA ALA A 441 4.81 -15.34 -0.32
C ALA A 441 5.32 -15.76 -1.71
N ALA A 442 4.57 -15.47 -2.76
CA ALA A 442 5.06 -15.76 -4.10
C ALA A 442 4.45 -14.80 -5.11
N PRO A 443 5.23 -14.29 -6.08
CA PRO A 443 4.63 -13.65 -7.24
C PRO A 443 3.81 -14.71 -8.01
N PHE A 444 2.73 -14.29 -8.67
CA PHE A 444 1.88 -15.18 -9.48
C PHE A 444 2.66 -15.96 -10.55
N THR A 445 3.84 -15.47 -10.96
CA THR A 445 4.73 -16.17 -11.91
C THR A 445 5.33 -17.46 -11.35
N SER A 446 5.40 -17.62 -10.03
CA SER A 446 5.87 -18.83 -9.37
C SER A 446 4.75 -19.86 -9.31
N LEU A 447 4.47 -20.50 -10.44
CA LEU A 447 3.27 -21.32 -10.67
C LEU A 447 3.00 -22.38 -9.60
N LEU A 448 4.02 -23.12 -9.17
CA LEU A 448 3.85 -24.18 -8.18
C LEU A 448 3.56 -23.63 -6.78
N ALA A 449 4.07 -22.44 -6.46
CA ALA A 449 3.76 -21.74 -5.21
C ALA A 449 2.29 -21.29 -5.13
N GLN A 450 1.59 -21.21 -6.27
CA GLN A 450 0.17 -20.82 -6.34
C GLN A 450 -0.78 -21.98 -6.01
N GLY A 451 -0.28 -23.21 -5.84
CA GLY A 451 -1.02 -24.37 -5.33
C GLY A 451 -2.52 -24.40 -5.66
N LYS A 452 -3.36 -24.24 -4.63
CA LYS A 452 -4.83 -24.08 -4.76
C LYS A 452 -5.30 -22.62 -4.60
N GLY A 453 -4.36 -21.68 -4.47
CA GLY A 453 -4.58 -20.28 -4.17
C GLY A 453 -3.25 -19.56 -3.91
N GLU A 454 -3.29 -18.24 -3.95
CA GLU A 454 -2.13 -17.41 -3.59
C GLU A 454 -1.75 -17.63 -2.12
N PRO A 455 -0.45 -17.75 -1.79
CA PRO A 455 0.00 -17.84 -0.41
C PRO A 455 -0.46 -16.63 0.42
N ASN A 456 -0.98 -16.89 1.62
CA ASN A 456 -1.45 -15.84 2.51
C ASN A 456 -0.36 -15.45 3.51
N MET A 457 0.20 -14.25 3.33
CA MET A 457 1.31 -13.75 4.14
C MET A 457 0.91 -13.31 5.57
N THR A 458 -0.28 -13.67 6.07
CA THR A 458 -0.79 -13.20 7.37
C THR A 458 -1.56 -14.24 8.18
N ASP A 459 -1.62 -15.50 7.73
CA ASP A 459 -2.36 -16.56 8.42
C ASP A 459 -1.49 -17.38 9.39
N GLY A 460 -0.18 -17.11 9.44
CA GLY A 460 0.79 -17.82 10.26
C GLY A 460 1.03 -19.25 9.80
N LEU A 461 0.85 -19.56 8.51
CA LEU A 461 1.08 -20.85 7.89
C LEU A 461 2.00 -20.73 6.66
N LEU A 462 2.63 -21.85 6.30
CA LEU A 462 3.35 -22.04 5.04
C LEU A 462 2.48 -22.84 4.07
N ASP A 463 2.53 -22.49 2.80
CA ASP A 463 1.94 -23.24 1.69
C ASP A 463 2.94 -24.26 1.13
N ILE A 464 2.62 -25.55 1.26
CA ILE A 464 3.45 -26.65 0.75
C ILE A 464 2.77 -27.25 -0.48
N THR A 465 3.39 -27.09 -1.64
CA THR A 465 2.87 -27.64 -2.91
C THR A 465 3.90 -28.56 -3.55
N TRP A 466 3.47 -29.72 -4.03
CA TRP A 466 4.34 -30.64 -4.76
C TRP A 466 3.60 -31.40 -5.86
N LEU A 467 4.37 -31.86 -6.85
CA LEU A 467 3.87 -32.66 -7.96
C LEU A 467 3.97 -34.15 -7.62
N ASP A 468 2.89 -34.92 -7.76
CA ASP A 468 2.98 -36.37 -7.58
C ASP A 468 3.67 -37.01 -8.80
N SER A 469 4.80 -37.67 -8.59
CA SER A 469 5.61 -38.28 -9.67
C SER A 469 4.99 -39.54 -10.27
N ASN A 470 3.86 -40.01 -9.77
CA ASN A 470 3.14 -41.16 -10.35
C ASN A 470 2.34 -40.80 -11.61
N ASN A 471 2.36 -39.53 -12.03
CA ASN A 471 1.62 -39.05 -13.21
C ASN A 471 2.51 -38.99 -14.45
N GLU A 472 1.94 -39.32 -15.61
CA GLU A 472 2.59 -39.17 -16.92
C GLU A 472 3.03 -37.72 -17.19
N PRO A 473 4.19 -37.48 -17.82
CA PRO A 473 4.75 -36.13 -18.04
C PRO A 473 3.77 -35.16 -18.73
N ASN A 474 3.00 -35.66 -19.71
CA ASN A 474 2.00 -34.86 -20.42
C ASN A 474 0.86 -34.36 -19.51
N GLU A 475 0.53 -35.09 -18.46
CA GLU A 475 -0.53 -34.71 -17.51
C GLU A 475 -0.04 -33.68 -16.48
N GLN A 476 1.25 -33.75 -16.12
CA GLN A 476 1.89 -32.74 -15.27
C GLN A 476 1.91 -31.38 -15.97
N LEU A 477 2.20 -31.37 -17.29
CA LEU A 477 2.16 -30.16 -18.12
C LEU A 477 0.78 -29.50 -18.16
N ILE A 478 -0.28 -30.29 -18.30
CA ILE A 478 -1.66 -29.77 -18.30
C ILE A 478 -1.98 -29.12 -16.94
N SER A 479 -1.61 -29.77 -15.84
CA SER A 479 -1.85 -29.26 -14.48
C SER A 479 -1.13 -27.92 -14.25
N LEU A 480 0.12 -27.80 -14.71
CA LEU A 480 0.89 -26.55 -14.63
C LEU A 480 0.33 -25.47 -15.55
N ALA A 481 -0.17 -25.83 -16.74
CA ALA A 481 -0.82 -24.89 -17.66
C ALA A 481 -2.14 -24.36 -17.09
N GLU A 482 -2.92 -25.19 -16.39
CA GLU A 482 -4.12 -24.77 -15.65
C GLU A 482 -3.78 -23.80 -14.51
N LEU A 483 -2.74 -24.08 -13.73
CA LEU A 483 -2.24 -23.16 -12.69
C LEU A 483 -1.79 -21.81 -13.30
N ALA A 484 -1.09 -21.85 -14.42
CA ALA A 484 -0.68 -20.63 -15.14
C ALA A 484 -1.87 -19.82 -15.63
N PHE A 485 -2.86 -20.48 -16.23
CA PHE A 485 -4.05 -19.84 -16.77
C PHE A 485 -4.91 -19.21 -15.66
N THR A 486 -5.11 -19.92 -14.55
CA THR A 486 -5.86 -19.42 -13.40
C THR A 486 -5.16 -18.24 -12.73
N GLY A 487 -3.84 -18.31 -12.52
CA GLY A 487 -3.04 -17.19 -12.01
C GLY A 487 -3.12 -15.95 -12.91
N TRP A 488 -3.06 -16.14 -14.24
CA TRP A 488 -3.20 -15.03 -15.21
C TRP A 488 -4.58 -14.38 -15.18
N ILE A 489 -5.66 -15.17 -15.11
CA ILE A 489 -7.02 -14.63 -15.07
C ILE A 489 -7.25 -13.82 -13.79
N LYS A 490 -6.84 -14.34 -12.63
CA LYS A 490 -6.98 -13.65 -11.34
C LYS A 490 -6.27 -12.31 -11.34
N GLU A 491 -5.03 -12.29 -11.83
CA GLU A 491 -4.25 -11.07 -11.95
C GLU A 491 -4.90 -10.05 -12.90
N ALA A 492 -5.34 -10.48 -14.09
CA ALA A 492 -6.00 -9.58 -15.05
C ALA A 492 -7.29 -8.96 -14.49
N ALA A 493 -7.97 -9.67 -13.57
CA ALA A 493 -9.18 -9.21 -12.94
C ALA A 493 -8.97 -8.30 -11.72
N ASN A 494 -7.74 -8.21 -11.15
CA ASN A 494 -7.46 -7.56 -9.86
C ASN A 494 -8.51 -7.92 -8.77
N SER A 495 -8.97 -9.17 -8.73
CA SER A 495 -10.06 -9.57 -7.85
C SER A 495 -9.88 -11.00 -7.31
N ASP A 496 -9.91 -11.13 -5.98
CA ASP A 496 -9.96 -12.42 -5.27
C ASP A 496 -11.25 -13.21 -5.59
N SER A 497 -12.25 -12.51 -6.11
CA SER A 497 -13.58 -13.03 -6.46
C SER A 497 -13.70 -13.55 -7.89
N ALA A 498 -12.61 -13.60 -8.68
CA ALA A 498 -12.62 -14.37 -9.92
C ALA A 498 -13.04 -15.81 -9.56
N PRO A 499 -13.93 -16.46 -10.33
CA PRO A 499 -14.40 -17.79 -9.98
C PRO A 499 -13.16 -18.65 -9.75
N SER A 500 -13.02 -19.16 -8.52
CA SER A 500 -12.26 -20.39 -8.30
C SER A 500 -12.90 -21.34 -9.27
N ALA A 501 -12.23 -21.54 -10.40
CA ALA A 501 -12.65 -22.55 -11.30
C ALA A 501 -12.51 -23.81 -10.45
N ASN A 502 -13.66 -24.34 -10.02
CA ASN A 502 -13.86 -25.76 -9.79
C ASN A 502 -13.67 -26.50 -11.14
N THR A 503 -12.70 -26.10 -11.97
CA THR A 503 -11.97 -26.99 -12.84
C THR A 503 -11.27 -27.91 -11.87
N GLY A 504 -11.89 -29.06 -11.62
CA GLY A 504 -11.37 -30.03 -10.68
C GLY A 504 -9.91 -30.26 -11.01
N SER A 505 -9.02 -29.71 -10.19
CA SER A 505 -7.62 -30.11 -10.19
C SER A 505 -7.69 -31.60 -9.89
N THR A 506 -7.66 -32.40 -10.94
CA THR A 506 -7.48 -33.83 -10.87
C THR A 506 -6.35 -34.03 -9.86
N GLY A 507 -6.53 -34.89 -8.85
CA GLY A 507 -5.75 -34.89 -7.59
C GLY A 507 -4.25 -35.18 -7.72
N LYS A 508 -3.50 -34.33 -8.44
CA LYS A 508 -2.18 -34.57 -9.01
C LYS A 508 -1.15 -33.51 -8.57
N VAL A 509 -1.59 -32.28 -8.34
CA VAL A 509 -0.88 -31.28 -7.54
C VAL A 509 -1.38 -31.44 -6.11
N LYS A 510 -0.47 -31.82 -5.20
CA LYS A 510 -0.80 -31.93 -3.78
C LYS A 510 -0.43 -30.63 -3.08
N HIS A 511 -1.24 -30.27 -2.10
CA HIS A 511 -1.13 -29.02 -1.38
C HIS A 511 -1.50 -29.26 0.09
N ALA A 512 -0.72 -28.66 0.99
CA ALA A 512 -0.90 -28.72 2.43
C ALA A 512 -0.47 -27.40 3.07
N HIS A 513 -0.95 -27.15 4.29
CA HIS A 513 -0.46 -26.05 5.12
C HIS A 513 0.21 -26.60 6.37
N ALA A 514 1.27 -25.94 6.83
CA ALA A 514 1.94 -26.27 8.09
C ALA A 514 2.64 -25.04 8.67
N LYS A 515 2.91 -25.04 9.98
CA LYS A 515 3.75 -24.02 10.63
C LYS A 515 5.23 -24.38 10.55
N ARG A 516 5.52 -25.67 10.59
CA ARG A 516 6.88 -26.23 10.57
C ARG A 516 6.97 -27.30 9.51
N VAL A 517 7.99 -27.23 8.68
CA VAL A 517 8.22 -28.15 7.57
C VAL A 517 9.64 -28.66 7.65
N LYS A 518 9.80 -29.97 7.73
CA LYS A 518 11.10 -30.63 7.70
C LYS A 518 11.23 -31.49 6.46
N ILE A 519 12.31 -31.28 5.69
CA ILE A 519 12.56 -31.98 4.43
C ILE A 519 13.97 -32.56 4.45
N SER A 520 14.08 -33.85 4.15
CA SER A 520 15.37 -34.51 3.90
C SER A 520 15.31 -35.38 2.67
N SER A 521 16.45 -35.58 2.01
CA SER A 521 16.57 -36.41 0.81
C SER A 521 17.86 -37.24 0.86
N GLN A 522 17.82 -38.41 0.23
CA GLN A 522 18.99 -39.27 0.06
C GLN A 522 19.07 -39.72 -1.42
N PRO A 523 20.08 -39.29 -2.20
CA PRO A 523 21.15 -38.35 -1.83
C PRO A 523 20.62 -36.93 -1.56
N ALA A 524 21.37 -36.15 -0.79
CA ALA A 524 21.01 -34.76 -0.50
C ALA A 524 20.92 -33.95 -1.80
N CYS A 525 19.86 -33.17 -1.96
CA CYS A 525 19.62 -32.34 -3.14
C CYS A 525 19.84 -30.86 -2.85
N LYS A 526 20.29 -30.12 -3.88
CA LYS A 526 20.31 -28.67 -3.84
C LYS A 526 18.88 -28.12 -3.74
N TYR A 527 18.76 -26.93 -3.22
CA TYR A 527 17.50 -26.22 -3.09
C TYR A 527 17.70 -24.72 -3.31
N VAL A 528 16.60 -23.99 -3.38
CA VAL A 528 16.58 -22.54 -3.60
C VAL A 528 15.86 -21.86 -2.45
N ILE A 529 16.41 -20.75 -1.97
CA ILE A 529 15.68 -19.79 -1.11
C ILE A 529 15.59 -18.47 -1.86
N ASP A 530 14.37 -17.96 -2.07
CA ASP A 530 14.11 -16.64 -2.68
C ASP A 530 14.86 -16.35 -3.99
N GLY A 531 15.25 -17.40 -4.73
CA GLY A 531 15.99 -17.33 -5.99
C GLY A 531 17.50 -17.58 -5.89
N GLU A 532 18.05 -17.80 -4.69
CA GLU A 532 19.45 -18.15 -4.47
C GLU A 532 19.63 -19.66 -4.24
N ILE A 533 20.59 -20.27 -4.95
CA ILE A 533 20.88 -21.70 -4.85
C ILE A 533 21.69 -21.97 -3.59
N CYS A 534 21.25 -22.94 -2.80
CA CYS A 534 21.90 -23.38 -1.58
C CYS A 534 22.46 -24.80 -1.74
N GLU A 535 23.54 -25.08 -1.00
CA GLU A 535 24.18 -26.40 -0.98
C GLU A 535 23.30 -27.46 -0.30
N PRO A 536 23.41 -28.74 -0.67
CA PRO A 536 22.55 -29.79 -0.13
C PRO A 536 22.64 -29.95 1.39
N GLU A 537 21.52 -29.79 2.08
CA GLU A 537 21.39 -30.06 3.52
C GLU A 537 19.95 -30.44 3.86
N GLU A 538 19.75 -30.91 5.09
CA GLU A 538 18.41 -31.09 5.66
C GLU A 538 17.77 -29.72 5.92
N LEU A 539 16.50 -29.58 5.55
CA LEU A 539 15.78 -28.30 5.65
C LEU A 539 14.81 -28.35 6.83
N ASN A 540 14.94 -27.39 7.73
CA ASN A 540 13.96 -27.12 8.78
C ASN A 540 13.41 -25.72 8.53
N ILE A 541 12.14 -25.63 8.15
CA ILE A 541 11.48 -24.39 7.75
C ILE A 541 10.39 -24.06 8.76
N ASP A 542 10.53 -22.94 9.47
CA ASP A 542 9.58 -22.49 10.48
C ASP A 542 8.99 -21.13 10.09
N ILE A 543 7.67 -20.97 10.23
CA ILE A 543 7.00 -19.68 10.08
C ILE A 543 7.28 -18.77 11.29
N LEU A 544 7.46 -17.49 11.02
CA LEU A 544 7.60 -16.40 11.98
C LEU A 544 6.38 -15.48 11.80
N PRO A 545 5.31 -15.67 12.58
CA PRO A 545 4.07 -14.95 12.36
C PRO A 545 4.18 -13.48 12.77
N ALA A 546 3.62 -12.59 11.94
CA ALA A 546 3.57 -11.15 12.12
C ALA A 546 4.94 -10.51 12.48
N SER A 547 6.01 -11.04 11.89
CA SER A 547 7.39 -10.68 12.20
C SER A 547 7.90 -9.46 11.41
N PHE A 548 7.21 -9.06 10.33
CA PHE A 548 7.77 -8.11 9.39
C PHE A 548 6.77 -7.06 8.89
N LYS A 549 7.08 -5.78 9.12
CA LYS A 549 6.21 -4.66 8.75
C LYS A 549 6.63 -4.03 7.43
N VAL A 550 5.75 -4.02 6.45
CA VAL A 550 6.02 -3.54 5.08
C VAL A 550 5.00 -2.49 4.64
N PHE A 551 5.40 -1.56 3.77
CA PHE A 551 4.44 -0.72 3.04
C PHE A 551 3.74 -1.54 1.96
N VAL A 552 2.43 -1.36 1.81
CA VAL A 552 1.58 -2.05 0.82
C VAL A 552 0.74 -1.03 0.04
N PRO A 553 0.22 -1.37 -1.15
CA PRO A 553 -0.65 -0.47 -1.89
C PRO A 553 -1.93 -0.21 -1.10
N TYR A 554 -2.53 0.95 -1.31
CA TYR A 554 -3.86 1.24 -0.76
C TYR A 554 -4.89 0.29 -1.39
N GLN A 555 -5.20 -0.81 -0.72
CA GLN A 555 -6.36 -1.63 -1.02
C GLN A 555 -7.58 -1.00 -0.35
N ALA A 556 -8.64 -0.80 -1.12
CA ALA A 556 -9.93 -0.42 -0.58
C ALA A 556 -10.47 -1.57 0.27
N GLN A 557 -10.14 -1.60 1.56
CA GLN A 557 -10.56 -2.70 2.44
C GLN A 557 -12.09 -2.85 2.45
N ASN A 558 -12.55 -4.06 2.13
CA ASN A 558 -13.86 -4.56 2.49
C ASN A 558 -13.94 -4.63 4.02
N ALA A 559 -14.60 -3.64 4.62
CA ALA A 559 -14.73 -3.45 6.06
C ALA A 559 -15.72 -4.43 6.73
N GLU A 560 -15.64 -5.74 6.45
CA GLU A 560 -16.56 -6.74 7.01
C GLU A 560 -15.93 -7.80 7.92
N GLN A 561 -14.62 -7.78 8.21
CA GLN A 561 -13.99 -8.85 9.04
C GLN A 561 -13.33 -8.42 10.36
N GLN A 562 -13.54 -7.18 10.85
CA GLN A 562 -13.03 -6.75 12.17
C GLN A 562 -14.09 -6.24 13.17
N SER A 563 -15.32 -6.72 13.08
CA SER A 563 -16.31 -6.62 14.18
C SER A 563 -17.11 -7.91 14.19
N GLU A 564 -16.84 -8.85 15.10
CA GLU A 564 -17.48 -8.94 16.40
C GLU A 564 -16.68 -9.88 17.32
N PRO A 565 -16.34 -9.52 18.57
CA PRO A 565 -16.28 -10.51 19.62
C PRO A 565 -17.74 -10.90 19.94
N LYS A 566 -18.13 -12.13 19.61
CA LYS A 566 -19.35 -12.73 20.16
C LYS A 566 -19.18 -12.78 21.67
N ILE A 567 -19.81 -11.85 22.37
CA ILE A 567 -20.10 -11.99 23.80
C ILE A 567 -21.35 -12.85 23.87
N SER A 568 -21.15 -14.05 24.43
CA SER A 568 -22.21 -14.97 24.87
C SER A 568 -23.16 -14.32 25.85
#